data_AF-T0ZNP9-F1
#
_entry.id   AF-T0ZNP9-F1
#
_cell.length_a   1.000
_cell.length_b   1.000
_cell.length_c   1.000
_cell.angle_alpha   90.00
_cell.angle_beta   90.00
_cell.angle_gamma   90.00
#
_symmetry.space_group_name_H-M   'P 1'
#
loop_
_entity.id
_entity.type
_entity.pdbx_description
1 polymer ?
#
loop_
_entity_poly.entity_id
_entity_poly.type
_entity_poly.pdbx_seq_one_letter_code
_entity_poly.pdbx_strand_id
1 'polypeptide(L)' 'QARARAAGREAELLYFDRLDPRDLEGRAFEAYVNTACPRIALDDGPSYARPVLTPPEFLMALGERPLAPYRFDTYH' A
#
# COMPACT_ATOMS: atom_id res chain seq x y z
N GLN A 1 -4.49 3.53 -8.56
CA GLN A 1 -5.79 3.00 -9.01
C GLN A 1 -5.78 2.48 -10.45
N ALA A 2 -5.44 3.29 -11.47
CA ALA A 2 -5.44 2.84 -12.88
C ALA A 2 -4.59 1.58 -13.12
N ARG A 3 -3.36 1.52 -12.59
CA ARG A 3 -2.48 0.33 -12.67
C ARG A 3 -3.10 -0.93 -12.07
N ALA A 4 -3.72 -0.82 -10.88
CA ALA A 4 -4.43 -1.93 -10.25
C ALA A 4 -5.54 -2.47 -11.15
N ARG A 5 -6.35 -1.58 -11.72
CA ARG A 5 -7.45 -1.95 -12.62
C ARG A 5 -6.95 -2.57 -13.93
N ALA A 6 -5.88 -2.04 -14.51
CA ALA A 6 -5.24 -2.62 -15.69
C ALA A 6 -4.70 -4.03 -15.42
N ALA A 7 -4.28 -4.31 -14.18
CA ALA A 7 -3.89 -5.64 -13.71
C ALA A 7 -5.07 -6.53 -13.28
N GLY A 8 -6.31 -6.15 -13.60
CA GLY A 8 -7.52 -6.94 -13.28
C GLY A 8 -7.91 -6.93 -11.82
N ARG A 9 -7.49 -5.93 -11.03
CA ARG A 9 -7.84 -5.79 -9.61
C ARG A 9 -8.89 -4.70 -9.38
N GLU A 10 -9.77 -4.93 -8.42
CA GLU A 10 -10.63 -3.87 -7.89
C GLU A 10 -9.80 -2.91 -7.04
N ALA A 11 -10.06 -1.60 -7.18
CA ALA A 11 -9.31 -0.58 -6.47
C ALA A 11 -10.15 0.67 -6.22
N GLU A 12 -10.11 1.12 -4.97
CA GLU A 12 -10.75 2.32 -4.44
C GLU A 12 -9.72 3.25 -3.80
N LEU A 13 -10.00 4.56 -3.81
CA LEU A 13 -9.19 5.56 -3.12
C LEU A 13 -9.82 5.86 -1.77
N LEU A 14 -9.06 5.62 -0.70
CA LEU A 14 -9.44 5.96 0.65
C LEU A 14 -8.66 7.19 1.09
N TYR A 15 -9.36 8.18 1.66
CA TYR A 15 -8.76 9.42 2.13
C TYR A 15 -8.93 9.54 3.64
N PHE A 16 -7.84 9.87 4.33
CA PHE A 16 -7.80 10.03 5.78
C PHE A 16 -6.96 11.26 6.11
N ASP A 17 -7.39 12.02 7.13
CA ASP A 17 -6.53 13.04 7.75
C ASP A 17 -5.47 12.38 8.65
N ARG A 18 -5.90 11.37 9.41
CA ARG A 18 -5.07 10.50 10.23
C ARG A 18 -5.52 9.08 10.04
N LEU A 19 -4.57 8.15 9.91
CA LEU A 19 -4.84 6.74 9.71
C LEU A 19 -4.42 5.96 10.96
N ASP A 20 -5.38 5.28 11.58
CA ASP A 20 -5.19 4.29 12.64
C ASP A 20 -5.49 2.88 12.09
N PRO A 21 -4.81 1.81 12.55
CA PRO A 21 -5.12 0.45 12.12
C PRO A 21 -6.60 0.07 12.22
N ARG A 22 -7.31 0.57 13.23
CA ARG A 22 -8.73 0.32 13.44
C ARG A 22 -9.62 0.88 12.34
N ASP A 23 -9.17 1.92 11.64
CA ASP A 23 -9.93 2.53 10.54
C ASP A 23 -10.05 1.60 9.32
N LEU A 24 -9.17 0.58 9.24
CA LEU A 24 -9.12 -0.41 8.16
C LEU A 24 -9.70 -1.78 8.57
N GLU A 25 -10.04 -1.97 9.83
CA GLU A 25 -10.65 -3.21 10.33
C GLU A 25 -12.04 -3.45 9.72
N GLY A 26 -12.38 -4.72 9.46
CA GLY A 26 -13.68 -5.11 8.92
C GLY A 26 -13.96 -4.74 7.46
N ARG A 27 -13.04 -4.02 6.79
CA ARG A 27 -13.15 -3.73 5.35
C ARG A 27 -12.83 -4.96 4.51
N ALA A 28 -13.45 -5.04 3.33
CA ALA A 28 -13.33 -6.19 2.41
C ALA A 28 -12.05 -6.19 1.55
N PHE A 29 -11.12 -5.24 1.75
CA PHE A 29 -9.90 -5.15 0.95
C PHE A 29 -8.86 -6.19 1.40
N GLU A 30 -8.17 -6.79 0.42
CA GLU A 30 -7.13 -7.80 0.67
C GLU A 30 -5.76 -7.19 0.99
N ALA A 31 -5.50 -5.97 0.51
CA ALA A 31 -4.28 -5.21 0.73
C ALA A 31 -4.54 -3.70 0.54
N TYR A 32 -3.64 -2.89 1.07
CA TYR A 32 -3.66 -1.43 0.95
C TYR A 32 -2.37 -0.94 0.32
N VAL A 33 -2.45 0.19 -0.39
CA VAL A 33 -1.28 0.92 -0.89
C VAL A 33 -1.26 2.27 -0.22
N ASN A 34 -0.29 2.49 0.66
CA ASN A 34 -0.11 3.75 1.34
C ASN A 34 0.60 4.74 0.40
N THR A 35 -0.05 5.87 0.12
CA THR A 35 0.50 6.97 -0.68
C THR A 35 0.81 8.21 0.17
N ALA A 36 0.69 8.09 1.50
CA ALA A 36 1.02 9.12 2.47
C ALA A 36 2.42 8.86 3.07
N CYS A 37 2.64 9.14 4.35
CA CYS A 37 3.93 8.95 5.00
C CYS A 37 4.42 7.48 4.87
N PRO A 38 5.58 7.18 4.24
CA PRO A 38 6.02 5.82 3.97
C PRO A 38 6.24 5.01 5.25
N ARG A 39 6.52 5.68 6.37
CA ARG A 39 6.65 5.07 7.71
C ARG A 39 5.40 4.31 8.14
N ILE A 40 4.21 4.67 7.64
CA ILE A 40 2.99 3.91 7.94
C ILE A 40 3.08 2.48 7.38
N ALA A 41 3.60 2.32 6.16
CA ALA A 41 3.76 0.99 5.55
C ALA A 41 5.00 0.26 6.10
N LEU A 42 6.09 1.00 6.36
CA LEU A 42 7.38 0.44 6.73
C LEU A 42 7.53 0.16 8.24
N ASP A 43 7.13 1.11 9.09
CA ASP A 43 7.31 1.03 10.55
C ASP A 43 6.04 0.45 11.19
N ASP A 44 4.86 0.96 10.82
CA ASP A 44 3.58 0.60 11.45
C ASP A 44 2.94 -0.65 10.81
N GLY A 45 3.52 -1.17 9.73
CA GLY A 45 3.04 -2.33 8.97
C GLY A 45 2.56 -3.52 9.82
N PRO A 46 3.31 -3.97 10.86
CA PRO A 46 2.89 -5.07 11.73
C PRO A 46 1.60 -4.82 12.54
N SER A 47 1.18 -3.57 12.69
CA SER A 47 -0.04 -3.19 13.40
C SER A 47 -1.31 -3.38 12.57
N TYR A 48 -1.18 -3.54 11.24
CA TYR A 48 -2.31 -3.70 10.34
C TYR A 48 -2.64 -5.18 10.09
N ALA A 49 -3.92 -5.51 10.10
CA ALA A 49 -4.40 -6.88 9.84
C ALA A 49 -4.23 -7.34 8.38
N ARG A 50 -4.07 -6.39 7.45
CA ARG A 50 -3.85 -6.64 6.02
C ARG A 50 -2.56 -5.96 5.56
N PRO A 51 -1.88 -6.49 4.54
CA PRO A 51 -0.66 -5.87 4.02
C PRO A 51 -0.90 -4.41 3.61
N VAL A 52 -0.04 -3.51 4.10
CA VAL A 52 0.04 -2.11 3.68
C VAL A 52 1.34 -1.95 2.93
N LEU A 53 1.25 -1.75 1.62
CA LEU A 53 2.40 -1.62 0.72
C LEU A 53 2.72 -0.16 0.49
N THR A 54 3.99 0.14 0.26
CA THR A 54 4.42 1.38 -0.38
C THR A 54 4.12 1.35 -1.89
N PRO A 55 4.11 2.50 -2.59
CA PRO A 55 3.94 2.54 -4.04
C PRO A 55 4.97 1.69 -4.82
N PRO A 56 6.28 1.69 -4.51
CA PRO A 56 7.23 0.81 -5.21
C PRO A 56 6.96 -0.68 -4.94
N GLU A 57 6.58 -1.07 -3.72
CA GLU A 57 6.23 -2.46 -3.41
C GLU A 57 4.96 -2.91 -4.14
N PHE A 58 3.98 -2.03 -4.30
CA PHE A 58 2.81 -2.30 -5.13
C PHE A 58 3.20 -2.58 -6.59
N LEU A 59 4.11 -1.79 -7.17
CA LEU A 59 4.61 -2.05 -8.53
C LEU A 59 5.39 -3.36 -8.62
N MET A 60 6.14 -3.73 -7.58
CA MET A 60 6.79 -5.03 -7.50
C MET A 60 5.77 -6.17 -7.46
N ALA A 61 4.69 -6.02 -6.67
CA ALA A 61 3.61 -6.99 -6.58
C ALA A 61 2.83 -7.15 -7.90
N LEU A 62 2.75 -6.10 -8.71
CA LEU A 62 2.20 -6.16 -10.07
C LEU A 62 3.17 -6.74 -11.12
N GLY A 63 4.45 -6.94 -10.76
CA GLY A 63 5.48 -7.36 -11.72
C GLY A 63 5.99 -6.23 -12.63
N GLU A 64 5.60 -4.98 -12.37
CA GLU A 64 6.07 -3.79 -13.11
C GLU A 64 7.49 -3.35 -12.67
N ARG A 65 7.99 -3.91 -11.55
CA ARG A 65 9.32 -3.61 -11.01
C ARG A 65 9.98 -4.88 -10.46
N PRO A 66 11.31 -5.07 -10.63
CA PRO A 66 12.02 -6.19 -10.00
C PRO A 66 12.07 -6.05 -8.48
N LEU A 67 12.07 -7.19 -7.78
CA LEU A 67 12.18 -7.27 -6.32
C LEU A 67 13.55 -6.80 -5.79
N ALA A 68 14.60 -6.95 -6.61
CA ALA A 68 15.97 -6.57 -6.26
C ALA A 68 16.58 -5.63 -7.31
N PRO A 69 17.34 -4.61 -6.87
CA PRO A 69 17.55 -4.20 -5.49
C PRO A 69 16.29 -3.52 -4.91
N TYR A 70 15.97 -3.82 -3.64
CA TYR A 70 14.90 -3.13 -2.93
C TYR A 70 15.27 -1.65 -2.72
N ARG A 71 14.26 -0.78 -2.82
CA ARG A 71 14.40 0.67 -2.62
C ARG A 71 13.28 1.13 -1.72
N PHE A 72 13.66 1.77 -0.62
CA PHE A 72 12.72 2.42 0.28
C PHE A 72 11.99 3.56 -0.44
N ASP A 73 10.74 3.75 -0.08
CA ASP A 73 9.96 4.90 -0.48
C ASP A 73 10.41 6.13 0.34
N THR A 74 10.98 7.13 -0.33
CA THR A 74 11.58 8.32 0.31
C THR A 74 11.01 9.58 -0.32
N TYR A 75 10.64 10.56 0.51
CA TYR A 75 10.38 11.93 0.06
C TYR A 75 11.73 12.67 -0.09
N HIS A 76 11.95 13.25 -1.27
CA HIS A 76 13.02 14.22 -1.52
C HIS A 76 12.41 15.57 -1.85
#